data_AF-A0A6A4L1X4-F1
#
_entry.id   AF-A0A6A4L1X4-F1
#
_cell.length_a   1.000
_cell.length_b   1.000
_cell.length_c   1.000
_cell.angle_alpha   90.00
_cell.angle_beta   90.00
_cell.angle_gamma   90.00
#
_symmetry.space_group_name_H-M   'P 1'
#
loop_
_entity.id
_entity.type
_entity.pdbx_description
1 polymer ?
#
loop_
_entity_poly.entity_id
_entity_poly.type
_entity_poly.pdbx_seq_one_letter_code
_entity_poly.pdbx_strand_id
1 'polypeptide(L)'
;MESSDSLRYSKLVAFVIRNKCAACYRQFNRMEHLVEHMRTSYHSVHEPTCGVCGKHSRSFESMREHLIGPLPKAECERIFKDRGCDICLGIFGSRNALRNHRESCQLSRGNGLFNRMANLGISNDMRIENNRSKVVALGCKMVGGGSDGSLDLCARVCLTDEYENIIFQTYVKPLLPVTNYRYETTGIRPEFLRDAMPVRQASRKIQDFLCNGEPIWKIRSKGGRARILVGHGLDHDLKCLDLEYPAIIIR
;
A
#
# COMPACT_ATOMS: atom_id res chain seq x y z
N MET A 1 65.31 37.88 11.61
CA MET A 1 65.23 37.85 13.09
C MET A 1 63.96 38.55 13.45
N GLU A 2 62.91 37.73 13.64
CA GLU A 2 62.38 37.39 14.97
C GLU A 2 61.55 38.57 15.50
N SER A 3 60.22 38.40 15.49
CA SER A 3 59.43 38.12 16.70
C SER A 3 59.17 39.46 17.43
N SER A 4 57.95 39.92 17.67
CA SER A 4 56.83 39.20 18.26
C SER A 4 55.58 40.10 18.31
N ASP A 5 54.42 39.46 18.50
CA ASP A 5 53.20 39.96 19.19
C ASP A 5 52.42 41.16 18.61
N SER A 6 51.09 41.20 18.54
CA SER A 6 49.99 40.37 19.06
C SER A 6 48.74 40.81 18.27
N LEU A 7 47.84 39.93 17.82
CA LEU A 7 46.57 39.68 18.51
C LEU A 7 45.84 38.57 17.75
N ARG A 8 45.93 37.34 18.26
CA ARG A 8 45.07 36.22 17.88
C ARG A 8 43.67 36.49 18.43
N TYR A 9 42.72 36.85 17.57
CA TYR A 9 41.31 36.81 17.90
C TYR A 9 40.80 35.37 17.74
N SER A 10 40.64 34.68 18.87
CA SER A 10 40.07 33.35 19.00
C SER A 10 38.59 33.34 18.60
N LYS A 11 38.27 32.83 17.41
CA LYS A 11 36.92 32.35 17.09
C LYS A 11 36.83 30.86 17.39
N LEU A 12 36.40 30.52 18.59
CA LEU A 12 35.88 29.20 18.93
C LEU A 12 34.63 28.94 18.08
N VAL A 13 34.75 28.11 17.05
CA VAL A 13 33.60 27.55 16.33
C VAL A 13 32.91 26.60 17.30
N ALA A 14 31.83 27.05 17.93
CA ALA A 14 30.97 26.16 18.71
C ALA A 14 30.45 25.05 17.79
N PHE A 15 30.94 23.84 17.99
CA PHE A 15 30.48 22.65 17.28
C PHE A 15 29.06 22.34 17.78
N VAL A 16 28.04 22.91 17.14
CA VAL A 16 26.64 22.60 17.48
C VAL A 16 26.37 21.16 17.06
N ILE A 17 26.48 20.24 18.01
CA ILE A 17 26.11 18.83 17.81
C ILE A 17 24.60 18.79 17.54
N ARG A 18 24.22 18.57 16.27
CA ARG A 18 22.82 18.44 15.87
C ARG A 18 22.34 17.01 16.10
N ASN A 19 21.27 16.87 16.86
CA ASN A 19 20.65 15.58 17.17
C ASN A 19 19.77 15.17 16.00
N LYS A 20 19.99 13.98 15.43
CA LYS A 20 19.33 13.54 14.20
C LYS A 20 18.44 12.33 14.46
N CYS A 21 17.20 12.36 13.97
CA CYS A 21 16.34 11.19 13.98
C CYS A 21 16.89 10.09 13.05
N ALA A 22 16.98 8.85 13.52
CA ALA A 22 17.47 7.73 12.73
C ALA A 22 16.51 7.32 11.60
N ALA A 23 15.19 7.51 11.78
CA ALA A 23 14.17 7.10 10.83
C ALA A 23 13.90 8.15 9.74
N CYS A 24 13.59 9.40 10.12
CA CYS A 24 13.24 10.47 9.17
C CYS A 24 14.39 11.45 8.86
N TYR A 25 15.53 11.31 9.54
CA TYR A 25 16.72 12.17 9.37
C TYR A 25 16.54 13.66 9.66
N ARG A 26 15.44 14.06 10.32
CA ARG A 26 15.23 15.43 10.79
C ARG A 26 16.26 15.79 11.86
N GLN A 27 16.81 17.00 11.79
CA GLN A 27 17.83 17.51 12.71
C GLN A 27 17.19 18.43 13.75
N PHE A 28 17.68 18.34 14.98
CA PHE A 28 17.23 19.11 16.13
C PHE A 28 18.43 19.72 16.84
N ASN A 29 18.31 20.98 17.21
CA ASN A 29 19.37 21.71 17.92
C ASN A 29 19.51 21.24 19.38
N ARG A 30 18.48 20.58 19.94
CA ARG A 30 18.45 20.06 21.30
C ARG A 30 17.95 18.62 21.33
N MET A 31 18.49 17.80 22.24
CA MET A 31 18.14 16.38 22.39
C MET A 31 16.68 16.19 22.81
N GLU A 32 16.18 17.03 23.71
CA GLU A 32 14.78 17.09 24.16
C GLU A 32 13.78 17.11 22.99
N HIS A 33 14.02 17.93 21.98
CA HIS A 33 13.14 18.04 20.82
C HIS A 33 13.20 16.80 19.92
N LEU A 34 14.36 16.12 19.85
CA LEU A 34 14.48 14.85 19.14
C LEU A 34 13.68 13.75 19.86
N VAL A 35 13.78 13.67 21.18
CA VAL A 35 13.03 12.69 21.97
C VAL A 35 11.52 12.91 21.82
N GLU A 36 11.07 14.16 21.88
CA GLU A 36 9.65 14.48 21.68
C GLU A 36 9.16 14.16 20.25
N HIS A 37 9.99 14.42 19.25
CA HIS A 37 9.71 13.99 17.87
C HIS A 37 9.56 12.47 17.76
N MET A 38 10.47 11.70 18.38
CA MET A 38 10.40 10.24 18.35
C MET A 38 9.16 9.69 19.06
N ARG A 39 8.68 10.37 20.11
CA ARG A 39 7.44 9.99 20.82
C ARG A 39 6.16 10.31 20.07
N THR A 40 6.15 11.36 19.26
CA THR A 40 4.94 11.85 18.58
C THR A 40 4.80 11.36 17.15
N SER A 41 5.93 11.12 16.47
CA SER A 41 5.93 10.88 15.03
C SER A 41 5.86 9.41 14.61
N TYR A 42 5.73 8.48 15.58
CA TYR A 42 5.58 7.01 15.40
C TYR A 42 5.87 6.51 13.97
N HIS A 43 7.16 6.39 13.63
CA HIS A 43 7.57 5.90 12.30
C HIS A 43 7.10 4.45 12.15
N SER A 44 6.04 4.24 11.37
CA SER A 44 5.41 2.94 11.17
C SER A 44 6.06 2.20 10.00
N VAL A 45 6.02 0.86 10.01
CA VAL A 45 6.49 0.04 8.88
C VAL A 45 5.68 0.31 7.60
N HIS A 46 4.47 0.87 7.75
CA HIS A 46 3.60 1.25 6.64
C HIS A 46 3.93 2.65 6.08
N GLU A 47 4.82 3.41 6.72
CA GLU A 47 5.29 4.67 6.16
C GLU A 47 6.30 4.41 5.03
N PRO A 48 6.18 5.11 3.90
CA PRO A 48 7.02 4.84 2.76
C PRO A 48 8.49 5.18 3.07
N THR A 49 9.38 4.19 2.92
CA THR A 49 10.83 4.33 3.14
C THR A 49 11.62 4.37 1.84
N CYS A 50 12.58 5.29 1.74
CA CYS A 50 13.45 5.38 0.56
C CYS A 50 14.34 4.12 0.46
N GLY A 51 14.22 3.37 -0.64
CA GLY A 51 15.01 2.15 -0.88
C GLY A 51 16.53 2.36 -1.04
N VAL A 52 16.99 3.62 -1.14
CA VAL A 52 18.42 3.95 -1.20
C VAL A 52 18.98 4.31 0.17
N CYS A 53 18.34 5.25 0.88
CA CYS A 53 18.88 5.80 2.13
C CYS A 53 18.09 5.40 3.39
N GLY A 54 17.04 4.59 3.27
CA GLY A 54 16.22 4.13 4.40
C GLY A 54 15.35 5.22 5.06
N LYS A 55 15.30 6.43 4.49
CA LYS A 55 14.55 7.55 5.06
C LYS A 55 13.06 7.27 5.05
N HIS A 56 12.43 7.33 6.22
CA HIS A 56 10.98 7.33 6.36
C HIS A 56 10.42 8.67 5.89
N SER A 57 9.41 8.58 5.03
CA SER A 57 8.70 9.72 4.47
C SER A 57 7.26 9.67 4.97
N ARG A 58 6.73 10.81 5.42
CA ARG A 58 5.35 10.91 5.92
C ARG A 58 4.26 10.57 4.87
N SER A 59 4.64 10.52 3.59
CA SER A 59 3.76 10.20 2.47
C SER A 59 4.57 9.82 1.23
N PHE A 60 3.91 9.15 0.27
CA PHE A 60 4.50 8.83 -1.03
C PHE A 60 4.87 10.09 -1.83
N GLU A 61 4.14 11.19 -1.65
CA GLU A 61 4.49 12.48 -2.27
C GLU A 61 5.82 13.01 -1.72
N SER A 62 6.01 12.97 -0.40
CA SER A 62 7.27 13.38 0.23
C SER A 62 8.44 12.49 -0.19
N MET A 63 8.19 11.21 -0.46
CA MET A 63 9.18 10.30 -1.04
C MET A 63 9.50 10.64 -2.49
N ARG A 64 8.50 10.96 -3.31
CA ARG A 64 8.70 11.40 -4.70
C ARG A 64 9.55 12.66 -4.75
N GLU A 65 9.25 13.64 -3.90
CA GLU A 65 10.03 14.87 -3.77
C GLU A 65 11.49 14.59 -3.38
N HIS A 66 11.72 13.60 -2.50
CA HIS A 66 13.07 13.21 -2.08
C HIS A 66 13.91 12.58 -3.20
N LEU A 67 13.27 11.91 -4.17
CA LEU A 67 13.92 11.16 -5.25
C LEU A 67 13.99 11.92 -6.57
N ILE A 68 12.94 12.67 -6.91
CA ILE A 68 12.70 13.31 -8.22
C ILE A 68 12.30 14.80 -8.06
N GLY A 69 12.08 15.29 -6.84
CA GLY A 69 11.63 16.66 -6.59
C GLY A 69 12.72 17.73 -6.79
N PRO A 70 12.44 18.98 -6.41
CA PRO A 70 13.36 20.11 -6.58
C PRO A 70 14.56 20.09 -5.64
N LEU A 71 14.52 19.29 -4.57
CA LEU A 71 15.59 19.17 -3.57
C LEU A 71 15.90 17.69 -3.25
N PRO A 72 16.24 16.87 -4.26
CA PRO A 72 16.52 15.47 -4.02
C PRO A 72 17.94 15.34 -3.43
N LYS A 73 18.19 14.28 -2.64
CA LYS A 73 19.56 14.01 -2.21
C LYS A 73 20.34 13.50 -3.42
N ALA A 74 21.43 14.17 -3.79
CA ALA A 74 22.23 13.85 -4.98
C ALA A 74 22.57 12.36 -5.14
N GLU A 75 22.88 11.66 -4.04
CA GLU A 75 23.15 10.23 -4.07
C GLU A 75 21.89 9.38 -4.34
N CYS A 76 20.78 9.71 -3.68
CA CYS A 76 19.50 9.03 -3.88
C CYS A 76 18.96 9.29 -5.29
N GLU A 77 19.04 10.52 -5.77
CA GLU A 77 18.67 10.91 -7.13
C GLU A 77 19.48 10.14 -8.17
N ARG A 78 20.81 10.09 -8.02
CA ARG A 78 21.69 9.39 -8.96
C ARG A 78 21.37 7.90 -9.03
N ILE A 79 21.18 7.25 -7.89
CA ILE A 79 20.86 5.81 -7.85
C ILE A 79 19.45 5.56 -8.40
N PHE A 80 18.48 6.42 -8.06
CA PHE A 80 17.12 6.30 -8.54
C PHE A 80 17.00 6.57 -10.06
N LYS A 81 17.78 7.51 -10.61
CA LYS A 81 17.82 7.74 -12.06
C LYS A 81 18.34 6.53 -12.85
N ASP A 82 19.24 5.74 -12.27
CA ASP A 82 19.82 4.57 -12.94
C ASP A 82 18.99 3.29 -12.72
N ARG A 83 18.42 3.12 -11.53
CA ARG A 83 17.81 1.85 -11.08
C ARG A 83 16.42 2.00 -10.46
N GLY A 84 15.86 3.19 -10.40
CA GLY A 84 14.55 3.49 -9.83
C GLY A 84 13.43 3.55 -10.86
N CYS A 85 12.24 3.09 -10.47
CA CYS A 85 11.04 3.21 -11.29
C CYS A 85 10.26 4.47 -10.91
N ASP A 86 10.06 5.37 -11.89
CA ASP A 86 9.31 6.62 -11.77
C ASP A 86 7.81 6.44 -11.42
N ILE A 87 7.31 5.21 -11.50
CA ILE A 87 5.91 4.86 -11.31
C ILE A 87 5.66 4.32 -9.90
N CYS A 88 6.36 3.24 -9.52
CA CYS A 88 6.20 2.59 -8.23
C CYS A 88 7.19 3.07 -7.16
N LEU A 89 8.16 3.92 -7.52
CA LEU A 89 9.24 4.41 -6.67
C LEU A 89 10.17 3.32 -6.11
N GLY A 90 10.08 2.09 -6.62
CA GLY A 90 10.96 0.97 -6.26
C GLY A 90 12.37 1.09 -6.85
N ILE A 91 13.38 0.55 -6.14
CA ILE A 91 14.77 0.46 -6.57
C ILE A 91 15.11 -0.99 -6.94
N PHE A 92 15.72 -1.19 -8.11
CA PHE A 92 16.06 -2.51 -8.64
C PHE A 92 17.57 -2.77 -8.56
N GLY A 93 17.95 -4.06 -8.53
CA GLY A 93 19.36 -4.45 -8.42
C GLY A 93 20.22 -4.01 -9.61
N SER A 94 19.62 -3.95 -10.81
CA SER A 94 20.29 -3.56 -12.05
C SER A 94 19.37 -2.77 -12.99
N ARG A 95 19.97 -2.07 -13.95
CA ARG A 95 19.24 -1.33 -14.99
C ARG A 95 18.40 -2.25 -15.88
N ASN A 96 18.85 -3.48 -16.13
CA ASN A 96 18.07 -4.48 -16.87
C ASN A 96 16.83 -4.94 -16.07
N ALA A 97 16.97 -5.14 -14.76
CA ALA A 97 15.83 -5.48 -13.90
C ALA A 97 14.78 -4.35 -13.87
N LEU A 98 15.22 -3.09 -13.81
CA LEU A 98 14.34 -1.93 -13.93
C LEU A 98 13.61 -1.91 -15.28
N ARG A 99 14.32 -2.14 -16.40
CA ARG A 99 13.70 -2.17 -17.74
C ARG A 99 12.60 -3.23 -17.83
N ASN A 100 12.91 -4.45 -17.41
CA ASN A 100 11.95 -5.57 -17.41
C ASN A 100 10.76 -5.29 -16.47
N HIS A 101 11.03 -4.67 -15.31
CA HIS A 101 9.98 -4.23 -14.40
C HIS A 101 9.11 -3.13 -15.01
N ARG A 102 9.68 -2.12 -15.66
CA ARG A 102 8.94 -0.94 -16.15
C ARG A 102 7.85 -1.34 -17.16
N GLU A 103 8.11 -2.37 -17.96
CA GLU A 103 7.16 -2.97 -18.89
C GLU A 103 6.04 -3.76 -18.19
N SER A 104 6.27 -4.28 -16.99
CA SER A 104 5.30 -5.06 -16.20
C SER A 104 4.83 -4.33 -14.93
N CYS A 105 5.17 -3.05 -14.78
CA CYS A 105 4.95 -2.29 -13.55
C CYS A 105 3.44 -2.19 -13.29
N GLN A 106 3.00 -2.79 -12.20
CA GLN A 106 1.58 -2.91 -11.86
C GLN A 106 0.89 -1.56 -11.60
N LEU A 107 1.68 -0.51 -11.32
CA LEU A 107 1.22 0.86 -11.10
C LEU A 107 1.25 1.73 -12.37
N SER A 108 1.68 1.18 -13.51
CA SER A 108 1.75 1.90 -14.77
C SER A 108 0.37 2.09 -15.40
N ARG A 109 -0.03 3.36 -15.61
CA ARG A 109 -1.35 3.74 -16.18
C ARG A 109 -1.64 3.15 -17.57
N GLY A 110 -0.62 2.62 -18.26
CA GLY A 110 -0.73 2.06 -19.62
C GLY A 110 -0.82 0.54 -19.72
N ASN A 111 -0.42 -0.24 -18.71
CA ASN A 111 -0.35 -1.72 -18.78
C ASN A 111 -1.41 -2.43 -17.94
N GLY A 112 -2.57 -1.80 -17.80
CA GLY A 112 -3.80 -2.44 -17.32
C GLY A 112 -4.35 -3.52 -18.25
N LEU A 113 -3.60 -3.97 -19.28
CA LEU A 113 -3.93 -5.06 -20.21
C LEU A 113 -3.19 -6.38 -19.89
N PHE A 114 -1.92 -6.36 -19.45
CA PHE A 114 -1.25 -7.59 -19.00
C PHE A 114 -1.74 -8.04 -17.61
N ASN A 115 -2.04 -7.09 -16.72
CA ASN A 115 -2.86 -7.36 -15.54
C ASN A 115 -4.33 -7.66 -15.90
N ARG A 116 -4.76 -7.55 -17.17
CA ARG A 116 -6.10 -7.96 -17.61
C ARG A 116 -6.12 -9.40 -18.13
N MET A 117 -5.02 -9.91 -18.68
CA MET A 117 -4.94 -11.30 -19.17
C MET A 117 -4.49 -12.32 -18.12
N ALA A 118 -3.64 -11.94 -17.16
CA ALA A 118 -3.40 -12.79 -15.98
C ALA A 118 -4.65 -12.92 -15.08
N ASN A 119 -5.59 -11.96 -15.20
CA ASN A 119 -6.85 -11.90 -14.45
C ASN A 119 -8.06 -12.52 -15.18
N LEU A 120 -7.85 -13.19 -16.33
CA LEU A 120 -8.91 -13.95 -17.05
C LEU A 120 -9.00 -15.43 -16.66
N GLY A 121 -8.38 -15.85 -15.54
CA GLY A 121 -8.79 -17.07 -14.86
C GLY A 121 -8.04 -18.35 -15.16
N ILE A 122 -6.71 -18.32 -15.28
CA ILE A 122 -5.88 -19.53 -15.09
C ILE A 122 -4.60 -19.17 -14.32
N SER A 123 -4.71 -19.09 -13.00
CA SER A 123 -3.65 -19.58 -12.12
C SER A 123 -4.32 -20.54 -11.17
N ASN A 124 -4.66 -21.69 -11.73
CA ASN A 124 -5.07 -22.88 -11.00
C ASN A 124 -3.83 -23.58 -10.44
N ASP A 125 -2.90 -22.82 -9.87
CA ASP A 125 -1.80 -23.36 -9.07
C ASP A 125 -1.97 -22.87 -7.64
N MET A 126 -3.02 -23.40 -7.01
CA MET A 126 -3.12 -23.50 -5.57
C MET A 126 -2.00 -24.43 -5.06
N ARG A 127 -0.75 -24.00 -5.18
CA ARG A 127 0.18 -24.22 -4.08
C ARG A 127 -0.13 -23.16 -3.07
N ILE A 128 -1.12 -23.51 -2.25
CA ILE A 128 -1.29 -22.97 -0.91
C ILE A 128 0.08 -23.12 -0.25
N GLU A 129 0.92 -22.08 -0.34
CA GLU A 129 1.96 -21.84 0.65
C GLU A 129 1.22 -21.52 1.94
N ASN A 130 0.77 -22.61 2.55
CA ASN A 130 0.34 -22.71 3.90
C ASN A 130 1.42 -21.99 4.73
N ASN A 131 1.00 -20.97 5.48
CA ASN A 131 1.64 -20.51 6.72
C ASN A 131 2.38 -19.16 6.77
N ARG A 132 2.07 -18.13 5.95
CA ARG A 132 2.69 -16.79 6.17
C ARG A 132 1.72 -15.64 6.43
N SER A 133 0.81 -15.34 5.51
CA SER A 133 0.03 -14.11 5.63
C SER A 133 -1.13 -14.27 6.62
N LYS A 134 -0.92 -13.77 7.84
CA LYS A 134 -1.96 -13.73 8.88
C LYS A 134 -2.94 -12.60 8.67
N VAL A 135 -2.59 -11.60 7.87
CA VAL A 135 -3.38 -10.40 7.62
C VAL A 135 -3.73 -10.33 6.13
N VAL A 136 -4.98 -10.00 5.85
CA VAL A 136 -5.51 -9.77 4.50
C VAL A 136 -6.22 -8.44 4.50
N ALA A 137 -5.90 -7.59 3.53
CA ALA A 137 -6.65 -6.37 3.29
C ALA A 137 -7.77 -6.63 2.28
N LEU A 138 -8.95 -6.06 2.52
CA LEU A 138 -10.07 -6.08 1.58
C LEU A 138 -10.41 -4.65 1.17
N GLY A 139 -10.64 -4.47 -0.13
CA GLY A 139 -11.12 -3.21 -0.68
C GLY A 139 -12.13 -3.45 -1.78
N CYS A 140 -13.26 -2.75 -1.69
CA CYS A 140 -14.30 -2.78 -2.70
C CYS A 140 -14.35 -1.49 -3.53
N LYS A 141 -14.88 -1.60 -4.75
CA LYS A 141 -15.35 -0.46 -5.54
C LYS A 141 -16.85 -0.57 -5.70
N MET A 142 -17.55 0.47 -5.26
CA MET A 142 -19.01 0.54 -5.25
C MET A 142 -19.52 1.37 -6.42
N VAL A 143 -20.60 0.89 -7.03
CA VAL A 143 -21.42 1.63 -8.00
C VAL A 143 -22.77 1.94 -7.38
N GLY A 144 -23.47 2.94 -7.91
CA GLY A 144 -24.81 3.34 -7.49
C GLY A 144 -25.91 2.48 -8.12
N GLY A 145 -26.84 2.05 -7.29
CA GLY A 145 -28.12 1.45 -7.66
C GLY A 145 -29.30 2.23 -7.05
N GLY A 146 -30.51 1.70 -7.23
CA GLY A 146 -31.74 2.39 -6.82
C GLY A 146 -32.15 3.49 -7.80
N SER A 147 -33.38 4.00 -7.66
CA SER A 147 -33.94 5.01 -8.57
C SER A 147 -33.17 6.33 -8.57
N ASP A 148 -32.48 6.64 -7.48
CA ASP A 148 -31.68 7.85 -7.27
C ASP A 148 -30.15 7.62 -7.35
N GLY A 149 -29.70 6.36 -7.51
CA GLY A 149 -28.28 6.01 -7.54
C GLY A 149 -27.57 6.06 -6.19
N SER A 150 -28.30 6.24 -5.09
CA SER A 150 -27.73 6.39 -3.75
C SER A 150 -27.32 5.07 -3.12
N LEU A 151 -27.89 3.94 -3.58
CA LEU A 151 -27.57 2.63 -3.03
C LEU A 151 -26.20 2.15 -3.48
N ASP A 152 -25.34 1.77 -2.54
CA ASP A 152 -24.03 1.21 -2.86
C ASP A 152 -24.11 -0.28 -3.20
N LEU A 153 -23.59 -0.61 -4.38
CA LEU A 153 -23.52 -1.95 -4.93
C LEU A 153 -22.06 -2.32 -5.23
N CYS A 154 -21.57 -3.43 -4.69
CA CYS A 154 -20.20 -3.87 -4.96
C CYS A 154 -20.04 -4.31 -6.42
N ALA A 155 -19.14 -3.64 -7.15
CA ALA A 155 -18.84 -3.91 -8.55
C ALA A 155 -17.45 -4.52 -8.77
N ARG A 156 -16.52 -4.34 -7.82
CA ARG A 156 -15.19 -4.95 -7.84
C ARG A 156 -14.69 -5.15 -6.42
N VAL A 157 -14.05 -6.28 -6.17
CA VAL A 157 -13.41 -6.59 -4.89
C VAL A 157 -11.97 -7.01 -5.12
N CYS A 158 -11.09 -6.63 -4.19
CA CYS A 158 -9.68 -7.03 -4.17
C CYS A 158 -9.28 -7.45 -2.76
N LEU A 159 -8.59 -8.58 -2.64
CA LEU A 159 -7.91 -9.05 -1.46
C LEU A 159 -6.41 -8.99 -1.68
N THR A 160 -5.67 -8.41 -0.75
CA THR A 160 -4.21 -8.38 -0.77
C THR A 160 -3.60 -8.91 0.52
N ASP A 161 -2.38 -9.42 0.46
CA ASP A 161 -1.62 -9.83 1.64
C ASP A 161 -0.86 -8.66 2.30
N GLU A 162 -0.10 -8.96 3.34
CA GLU A 162 0.76 -8.03 4.09
C GLU A 162 1.93 -7.45 3.28
N TYR A 163 2.23 -8.02 2.11
CA TYR A 163 3.26 -7.56 1.19
C TYR A 163 2.66 -6.86 -0.04
N GLU A 164 1.37 -6.51 0.02
CA GLU A 164 0.61 -5.86 -1.05
C GLU A 164 0.42 -6.73 -2.31
N ASN A 165 0.66 -8.04 -2.23
CA ASN A 165 0.37 -8.95 -3.33
C ASN A 165 -1.13 -9.21 -3.43
N ILE A 166 -1.66 -9.23 -4.66
CA ILE A 166 -3.07 -9.55 -4.91
C ILE A 166 -3.29 -11.05 -4.72
N ILE A 167 -4.09 -11.41 -3.72
CA ILE A 167 -4.52 -12.79 -3.44
C ILE A 167 -5.72 -13.15 -4.32
N PHE A 168 -6.67 -12.22 -4.43
CA PHE A 168 -7.90 -12.43 -5.17
C PHE A 168 -8.44 -11.10 -5.66
N GLN A 169 -8.84 -11.04 -6.93
CA GLN A 169 -9.52 -9.89 -7.48
C GLN A 169 -10.59 -10.35 -8.47
N THR A 170 -11.77 -9.75 -8.41
CA THR A 170 -12.80 -10.01 -9.41
C THR A 170 -13.76 -8.83 -9.56
N TYR A 171 -14.38 -8.73 -10.73
CA TYR A 171 -15.59 -7.92 -10.90
C TYR A 171 -16.77 -8.69 -10.33
N VAL A 172 -17.63 -7.96 -9.61
CA VAL A 172 -18.81 -8.52 -8.95
C VAL A 172 -20.03 -8.03 -9.69
N LYS A 173 -20.92 -8.97 -10.06
CA LYS A 173 -22.22 -8.66 -10.62
C LYS A 173 -23.19 -8.35 -9.49
N PRO A 174 -23.67 -7.10 -9.35
CA PRO A 174 -24.60 -6.74 -8.29
C PRO A 174 -25.96 -7.43 -8.46
N LEU A 175 -26.68 -7.62 -7.35
CA LEU A 175 -28.04 -8.16 -7.37
C LEU A 175 -29.06 -7.20 -7.98
N LEU A 176 -28.84 -5.89 -7.80
CA LEU A 176 -29.71 -4.83 -8.29
C LEU A 176 -29.11 -4.17 -9.54
N PRO A 177 -29.94 -3.62 -10.44
CA PRO A 177 -29.46 -2.87 -11.59
C PRO A 177 -28.62 -1.66 -11.17
N VAL A 178 -27.51 -1.47 -11.87
CA VAL A 178 -26.64 -0.30 -11.69
C VAL A 178 -27.24 0.89 -12.43
N THR A 179 -27.54 1.96 -11.69
CA THR A 179 -28.08 3.21 -12.24
C THR A 179 -27.00 4.29 -12.37
N ASN A 180 -25.93 4.21 -11.58
CA ASN A 180 -24.81 5.14 -11.66
C ASN A 180 -23.47 4.40 -11.47
N TYR A 181 -22.63 4.32 -12.49
CA TYR A 181 -21.34 3.64 -12.41
C TYR A 181 -20.26 4.38 -11.60
N ARG A 182 -20.50 5.67 -11.27
CA ARG A 182 -19.55 6.54 -10.56
C ARG A 182 -18.15 6.54 -11.20
N TYR A 183 -18.12 6.55 -12.53
CA TYR A 183 -16.94 6.25 -13.36
C TYR A 183 -15.68 7.02 -12.95
N GLU A 184 -15.81 8.33 -12.66
CA GLU A 184 -14.69 9.18 -12.24
C GLU A 184 -13.93 8.64 -11.02
N THR A 185 -14.63 7.93 -10.12
CA THR A 185 -14.07 7.41 -8.86
C THR A 185 -13.78 5.90 -8.91
N THR A 186 -14.55 5.17 -9.72
CA THR A 186 -14.53 3.69 -9.73
C THR A 186 -13.78 3.12 -10.93
N GLY A 187 -13.75 3.84 -12.06
CA GLY A 187 -13.28 3.35 -13.36
C GLY A 187 -14.12 2.19 -13.93
N ILE A 188 -15.27 1.87 -13.35
CA ILE A 188 -16.10 0.73 -13.76
C ILE A 188 -16.92 1.10 -14.98
N ARG A 189 -16.86 0.25 -16.01
CA ARG A 189 -17.70 0.35 -17.20
C ARG A 189 -18.73 -0.80 -17.21
N PRO A 190 -19.91 -0.59 -17.82
CA PRO A 190 -20.92 -1.64 -17.97
C PRO A 190 -20.35 -2.94 -18.54
N GLU A 191 -19.39 -2.83 -19.46
CA GLU A 191 -18.74 -4.00 -20.08
C GLU A 191 -18.10 -4.95 -19.08
N PHE A 192 -17.55 -4.43 -17.98
CA PHE A 192 -16.88 -5.25 -16.97
C PHE A 192 -17.85 -6.04 -16.11
N LEU A 193 -19.14 -5.66 -16.08
CA LEU A 193 -20.16 -6.29 -15.24
C LEU A 193 -21.00 -7.34 -15.99
N ARG A 194 -20.87 -7.45 -17.31
CA ARG A 194 -21.67 -8.40 -18.12
C ARG A 194 -21.42 -9.85 -17.72
N ASP A 195 -20.14 -10.22 -17.66
CA ASP A 195 -19.66 -11.57 -17.34
C ASP A 195 -19.02 -11.64 -15.94
N ALA A 196 -19.34 -10.67 -15.09
CA ALA A 196 -18.81 -10.58 -13.74
C ALA A 196 -19.32 -11.70 -12.82
N MET A 197 -18.53 -12.02 -11.80
CA MET A 197 -18.85 -13.06 -10.82
C MET A 197 -20.08 -12.66 -10.01
N PRO A 198 -21.10 -13.52 -9.86
CA PRO A 198 -22.24 -13.24 -8.97
C PRO A 198 -21.77 -13.01 -7.54
N VAL A 199 -22.37 -12.04 -6.84
CA VAL A 199 -21.95 -11.65 -5.47
C VAL A 199 -21.77 -12.86 -4.56
N ARG A 200 -22.76 -13.77 -4.49
CA ARG A 200 -22.70 -14.97 -3.64
C ARG A 200 -21.49 -15.88 -3.90
N GLN A 201 -21.05 -15.95 -5.16
CA GLN A 201 -19.87 -16.74 -5.51
C GLN A 201 -18.59 -16.01 -5.09
N ALA A 202 -18.55 -14.69 -5.25
CA ALA A 202 -17.44 -13.88 -4.76
C ALA A 202 -17.33 -13.95 -3.23
N SER A 203 -18.44 -13.82 -2.51
CA SER A 203 -18.49 -13.90 -1.03
C SER A 203 -17.96 -15.24 -0.54
N ARG A 204 -18.38 -16.35 -1.15
CA ARG A 204 -17.88 -17.68 -0.80
C ARG A 204 -16.36 -17.80 -0.98
N LYS A 205 -15.83 -17.34 -2.12
CA LYS A 205 -14.37 -17.37 -2.36
C LYS A 205 -13.62 -16.52 -1.33
N ILE A 206 -14.11 -15.32 -1.04
CA ILE A 206 -13.52 -14.43 -0.03
C ILE A 206 -13.53 -15.13 1.34
N GLN A 207 -14.66 -15.71 1.72
CA GLN A 207 -14.81 -16.45 2.97
C GLN A 207 -13.82 -17.62 3.06
N ASP A 208 -13.61 -18.37 1.98
CA ASP A 208 -12.61 -19.46 1.93
C ASP A 208 -11.19 -18.93 2.19
N PHE A 209 -10.82 -17.78 1.59
CA PHE A 209 -9.54 -17.13 1.83
C PHE A 209 -9.39 -16.65 3.28
N LEU A 210 -10.42 -16.03 3.84
CA LEU A 210 -10.40 -15.48 5.19
C LEU A 210 -10.40 -16.58 6.25
N CYS A 211 -11.26 -17.57 6.11
CA CYS A 211 -11.40 -18.69 7.03
C CYS A 211 -10.19 -19.62 7.00
N ASN A 212 -9.50 -19.73 5.86
CA ASN A 212 -8.26 -20.51 5.71
C ASN A 212 -8.39 -21.96 6.24
N GLY A 213 -9.52 -22.60 5.92
CA GLY A 213 -9.85 -23.96 6.33
C GLY A 213 -10.33 -24.11 7.79
N GLU A 214 -10.54 -23.01 8.53
CA GLU A 214 -11.24 -23.03 9.81
C GLU A 214 -12.71 -22.67 9.67
N PRO A 215 -13.64 -23.39 10.32
CA PRO A 215 -15.03 -23.02 10.28
C PRO A 215 -15.27 -21.75 11.11
N ILE A 216 -16.19 -20.88 10.65
CA ILE A 216 -16.49 -19.57 11.29
C ILE A 216 -16.70 -19.69 12.80
N TRP A 217 -17.46 -20.69 13.26
CA TRP A 217 -17.78 -20.85 14.69
C TRP A 217 -16.58 -21.22 15.57
N LYS A 218 -15.44 -21.63 14.99
CA LYS A 218 -14.19 -21.91 15.72
C LYS A 218 -13.22 -20.74 15.70
N ILE A 219 -13.52 -19.67 14.96
CA ILE A 219 -12.66 -18.50 14.86
C ILE A 219 -12.54 -17.82 16.22
N ARG A 220 -11.30 -17.60 16.67
CA ARG A 220 -10.97 -16.94 17.94
C ARG A 220 -9.94 -15.84 17.70
N SER A 221 -9.86 -14.88 18.61
CA SER A 221 -8.93 -13.74 18.52
C SER A 221 -7.45 -14.14 18.59
N LYS A 222 -7.13 -15.32 19.13
CA LYS A 222 -5.77 -15.85 19.25
C LYS A 222 -5.74 -17.34 18.94
N GLY A 223 -4.73 -17.76 18.17
CA GLY A 223 -4.38 -19.17 17.95
C GLY A 223 -5.13 -19.90 16.84
N GLY A 224 -5.93 -19.21 16.03
CA GLY A 224 -6.58 -19.76 14.83
C GLY A 224 -5.75 -19.57 13.54
N ARG A 225 -6.14 -20.29 12.50
CA ARG A 225 -5.66 -20.17 11.11
C ARG A 225 -6.46 -19.14 10.30
N ALA A 226 -7.62 -18.70 10.79
CA ALA A 226 -8.38 -17.61 10.19
C ALA A 226 -7.54 -16.33 10.10
N ARG A 227 -7.69 -15.60 9.00
CA ARG A 227 -6.88 -14.41 8.68
C ARG A 227 -7.52 -13.16 9.26
N ILE A 228 -6.71 -12.26 9.77
CA ILE A 228 -7.14 -10.94 10.24
C ILE A 228 -7.51 -10.10 9.02
N LEU A 229 -8.70 -9.54 9.01
CA LEU A 229 -9.18 -8.68 7.93
C LEU A 229 -8.94 -7.22 8.28
N VAL A 230 -8.31 -6.47 7.37
CA VAL A 230 -8.07 -5.02 7.52
C VAL A 230 -8.64 -4.26 6.33
N GLY A 231 -9.06 -3.02 6.57
CA GLY A 231 -9.60 -2.17 5.50
C GLY A 231 -10.36 -0.97 6.05
N HIS A 232 -10.70 -0.04 5.17
CA HIS A 232 -11.43 1.17 5.54
C HIS A 232 -12.93 0.96 5.33
N GLY A 233 -13.74 1.06 6.39
CA GLY A 233 -15.19 0.94 6.29
C GLY A 233 -15.68 -0.48 5.98
N LEU A 234 -14.99 -1.49 6.51
CA LEU A 234 -15.27 -2.90 6.22
C LEU A 234 -16.71 -3.32 6.49
N ASP A 235 -17.39 -2.75 7.49
CA ASP A 235 -18.80 -3.06 7.77
C ASP A 235 -19.70 -2.80 6.55
N HIS A 236 -19.43 -1.71 5.82
CA HIS A 236 -20.14 -1.37 4.60
C HIS A 236 -19.78 -2.33 3.46
N ASP A 237 -18.49 -2.58 3.25
CA ASP A 237 -17.99 -3.48 2.21
C ASP A 237 -18.56 -4.91 2.37
N LEU A 238 -18.51 -5.44 3.59
CA LEU A 238 -19.01 -6.77 3.94
C LEU A 238 -20.52 -6.88 3.73
N LYS A 239 -21.27 -5.83 4.08
CA LYS A 239 -22.72 -5.76 3.83
C LYS A 239 -23.05 -5.78 2.33
N CYS A 240 -22.33 -5.01 1.52
CA CYS A 240 -22.52 -5.00 0.05
C CYS A 240 -22.12 -6.33 -0.61
N LEU A 241 -21.25 -7.10 0.05
CA LEU A 241 -20.84 -8.43 -0.37
C LEU A 241 -21.71 -9.56 0.20
N ASP A 242 -22.71 -9.30 1.05
CA ASP A 242 -23.48 -10.36 1.73
C ASP A 242 -22.54 -11.36 2.45
N LEU A 243 -21.50 -10.84 3.12
CA LEU A 243 -20.46 -11.62 3.78
C LEU A 243 -20.44 -11.35 5.28
N GLU A 244 -20.54 -12.41 6.07
CA GLU A 244 -20.39 -12.35 7.52
C GLU A 244 -18.98 -12.78 7.93
N TYR A 245 -18.31 -11.95 8.74
CA TYR A 245 -17.01 -12.25 9.30
C TYR A 245 -16.93 -11.81 10.76
N PRO A 246 -16.34 -12.60 11.68
CA PRO A 246 -16.32 -12.24 13.10
C PRO A 246 -15.61 -10.91 13.35
N ALA A 247 -16.32 -9.94 13.92
CA ALA A 247 -15.79 -8.59 14.20
C ALA A 247 -14.50 -8.60 15.04
N ILE A 248 -14.28 -9.65 15.84
CA ILE A 248 -13.12 -9.80 16.71
C ILE A 248 -11.79 -9.99 15.96
N ILE A 249 -11.84 -10.33 14.67
CA ILE A 249 -10.67 -10.46 13.79
C ILE A 249 -10.69 -9.47 12.61
N ILE A 250 -11.53 -8.43 12.73
CA ILE A 250 -11.53 -7.25 11.86
C ILE A 250 -10.71 -6.14 12.56
N ARG A 251 -9.91 -5.39 11.80
CA ARG A 251 -9.02 -4.33 12.30
C ARG A 251 -9.07 -3.06 11.47
#